data_AF-A0A8T5WPQ5-F1
#
_entry.id   AF-A0A8T5WPQ5-F1
#
_cell.length_a   1.000
_cell.length_b   1.000
_cell.length_c   1.000
_cell.angle_alpha   90.00
_cell.angle_beta   90.00
_cell.angle_gamma   90.00
#
_symmetry.space_group_name_H-M   'P 1'
#
loop_
_entity.id
_entity.type
_entity.pdbx_description
1 polymer ?
#
loop_
_entity_poly.entity_id
_entity_poly.type
_entity_poly.pdbx_seq_one_letter_code
_entity_poly.pdbx_strand_id
1 'polypeptide(L)'
;MATSFNFQDFIAGLEDIGFYDVALPFLLVFTITFAILQKIKIFGDKGKNFNAVIALVMAFLVVRTSAIIEVMNQFLPKISLISIIIVVTLLLLGI
;
A
#
# COMPACT_ATOMS: atom_id res chain seq x y z
N MET A 1 35.10 -13.43 -12.30
CA MET A 1 34.90 -12.87 -10.95
C MET A 1 33.42 -13.04 -10.64
N ALA A 2 33.07 -13.85 -9.66
CA ALA A 2 31.67 -13.95 -9.24
C ALA A 2 31.33 -12.66 -8.51
N THR A 3 30.51 -11.81 -9.12
CA THR A 3 29.91 -10.66 -8.44
C THR A 3 29.01 -11.21 -7.34
N SER A 4 29.43 -11.09 -6.08
CA SER A 4 28.58 -11.42 -4.94
C SER A 4 27.38 -10.50 -4.98
N PHE A 5 26.20 -11.05 -5.25
CA PHE A 5 24.94 -10.31 -5.21
C PHE A 5 24.73 -9.80 -3.78
N ASN A 6 24.86 -8.49 -3.59
CA ASN A 6 24.71 -7.87 -2.28
C ASN A 6 23.29 -7.31 -2.11
N PHE A 7 22.91 -7.02 -0.86
CA PHE A 7 21.58 -6.48 -0.55
C PHE A 7 21.29 -5.16 -1.28
N GLN A 8 22.30 -4.31 -1.48
CA GLN A 8 22.14 -3.07 -2.23
C GLN A 8 21.76 -3.32 -3.70
N ASP A 9 22.37 -4.32 -4.35
CA ASP A 9 22.05 -4.70 -5.72
C ASP A 9 20.63 -5.26 -5.83
N PHE A 10 20.18 -5.98 -4.80
CA PHE A 10 18.80 -6.45 -4.71
C PHE A 10 17.80 -5.30 -4.63
N ILE A 11 18.03 -4.33 -3.74
CA ILE A 11 17.14 -3.18 -3.56
C ILE A 11 17.14 -2.30 -4.81
N ALA A 12 18.31 -2.04 -5.41
CA ALA A 12 18.40 -1.33 -6.68
C ALA A 12 17.64 -2.06 -7.79
N GLY A 13 17.74 -3.40 -7.86
CA GLY A 13 16.95 -4.20 -8.80
C GLY A 13 15.44 -4.09 -8.60
N LEU A 14 14.96 -3.93 -7.36
CA LEU A 14 13.53 -3.69 -7.07
C LEU A 14 13.08 -2.28 -7.51
N GLU A 15 13.93 -1.28 -7.30
CA GLU A 15 13.70 0.08 -7.77
C GLU A 15 13.61 0.11 -9.31
N ASP A 16 14.56 -0.53 -10.00
CA ASP A 16 14.66 -0.52 -11.46
C ASP A 16 13.46 -1.18 -12.16
N ILE A 17 12.85 -2.20 -11.54
CA ILE A 17 11.63 -2.84 -12.06
C ILE A 17 10.35 -2.08 -11.66
N GLY A 18 10.46 -0.94 -10.97
CA GLY A 18 9.33 -0.13 -10.51
C GLY A 18 8.54 -0.82 -9.39
N PHE A 19 9.16 -1.70 -8.60
CA PHE A 19 8.47 -2.43 -7.53
C PHE A 19 7.82 -1.46 -6.54
N TYR A 20 8.55 -0.42 -6.11
CA TYR A 20 8.03 0.55 -5.14
C TYR A 20 6.90 1.40 -5.73
N ASP A 21 7.05 1.85 -6.98
CA ASP A 21 6.05 2.67 -7.67
C ASP A 21 4.74 1.94 -7.93
N VAL A 22 4.74 0.61 -7.98
CA VAL A 22 3.56 -0.21 -8.32
C VAL A 22 3.02 -0.91 -7.09
N ALA A 23 3.88 -1.57 -6.31
CA ALA A 23 3.48 -2.37 -5.16
C ALA A 23 3.03 -1.53 -3.97
N LEU A 24 3.65 -0.36 -3.73
CA LEU A 24 3.24 0.49 -2.61
C LEU A 24 1.83 1.08 -2.83
N PRO A 25 1.49 1.68 -3.99
CA PRO A 25 0.13 2.12 -4.26
C PRO A 25 -0.88 0.98 -4.24
N PHE A 26 -0.51 -0.18 -4.80
CA PHE A 26 -1.34 -1.39 -4.78
C PHE A 26 -1.73 -1.77 -3.36
N LEU A 27 -0.76 -1.92 -2.46
CA LEU A 27 -0.98 -2.32 -1.08
C LEU A 27 -1.83 -1.30 -0.32
N LEU A 28 -1.61 -0.01 -0.57
CA LEU A 28 -2.40 1.05 0.05
C LEU A 28 -3.88 0.96 -0.38
N VAL A 29 -4.13 0.90 -1.68
CA VAL A 29 -5.49 0.83 -2.24
C VAL A 29 -6.20 -0.45 -1.78
N PHE A 30 -5.50 -1.59 -1.85
CA PHE A 30 -6.01 -2.87 -1.36
C PHE A 30 -6.41 -2.78 0.12
N THR A 31 -5.51 -2.30 0.98
CA THR A 31 -5.72 -2.26 2.42
C THR A 31 -6.86 -1.32 2.80
N ILE A 32 -6.89 -0.11 2.22
CA ILE A 32 -7.95 0.86 2.49
C ILE A 32 -9.30 0.33 2.01
N THR A 33 -9.36 -0.19 0.78
CA THR A 33 -10.61 -0.74 0.22
C THR A 33 -11.11 -1.91 1.06
N PHE A 34 -10.22 -2.83 1.43
CA PHE A 34 -10.56 -3.96 2.29
C PHE A 34 -11.07 -3.51 3.66
N ALA A 35 -10.37 -2.56 4.30
CA ALA A 35 -10.76 -2.04 5.60
C ALA A 35 -12.12 -1.34 5.57
N ILE A 36 -12.40 -0.55 4.52
CA ILE A 36 -13.69 0.10 4.33
C ILE A 36 -14.79 -0.96 4.17
N LEU A 37 -14.61 -1.95 3.29
CA LEU A 37 -15.58 -3.02 3.05
C LEU A 37 -15.86 -3.85 4.32
N GLN A 38 -14.84 -4.09 5.15
CA GLN A 38 -14.99 -4.70 6.47
C GLN A 38 -15.80 -3.83 7.43
N LYS A 39 -15.49 -2.52 7.50
CA LYS A 39 -16.13 -1.58 8.42
C LYS A 39 -17.62 -1.39 8.11
N ILE A 40 -17.99 -1.34 6.83
CA ILE A 40 -19.39 -1.18 6.41
C ILE A 40 -20.18 -2.49 6.44
N LYS A 41 -19.51 -3.64 6.59
CA LYS A 41 -20.11 -4.99 6.63
C LYS A 41 -21.08 -5.27 5.46
N ILE A 42 -20.73 -4.87 4.24
CA ILE A 42 -21.62 -4.98 3.07
C ILE A 42 -22.08 -6.42 2.79
N PHE A 43 -21.26 -7.43 3.09
CA PHE A 43 -21.61 -8.86 2.98
C PHE A 43 -21.81 -9.56 4.34
N GLY A 44 -22.02 -8.79 5.41
CA GLY A 44 -22.15 -9.31 6.77
C GLY A 44 -20.88 -9.94 7.35
N ASP A 45 -20.99 -10.60 8.51
CA ASP A 45 -19.84 -11.07 9.30
C ASP A 45 -19.04 -12.21 8.63
N LYS A 46 -19.66 -12.96 7.70
CA LYS A 46 -19.00 -14.02 6.91
C LYS A 46 -18.43 -13.50 5.58
N GLY A 47 -18.57 -12.21 5.32
CA GLY A 47 -18.21 -11.54 4.07
C GLY A 47 -16.71 -11.34 3.82
N LYS A 48 -15.84 -11.77 4.72
CA LYS A 48 -14.42 -11.40 4.70
C LYS A 48 -13.69 -11.80 3.42
N ASN A 49 -13.97 -12.99 2.89
CA ASN A 49 -13.33 -13.47 1.68
C ASN A 49 -13.76 -12.66 0.46
N PHE A 50 -15.05 -12.29 0.37
CA PHE A 50 -15.56 -11.43 -0.71
C PHE A 50 -14.94 -10.03 -0.64
N ASN A 51 -14.85 -9.44 0.56
CA ASN A 51 -14.18 -8.16 0.75
C ASN A 51 -12.73 -8.19 0.27
N ALA A 52 -11.99 -9.26 0.56
CA ALA A 52 -10.60 -9.41 0.14
C ALA A 52 -10.47 -9.51 -1.38
N VAL A 53 -11.30 -10.35 -2.02
CA VAL A 53 -11.29 -10.51 -3.49
C VAL A 53 -11.66 -9.20 -4.18
N ILE A 54 -12.69 -8.49 -3.72
CA ILE A 54 -13.10 -7.22 -4.31
C ILE A 54 -12.01 -6.17 -4.14
N ALA A 55 -11.45 -6.02 -2.94
CA ALA A 55 -10.34 -5.09 -2.71
C ALA A 55 -9.12 -5.39 -3.59
N LEU A 56 -8.83 -6.68 -3.81
CA LEU A 56 -7.74 -7.13 -4.67
C LEU A 56 -7.96 -6.73 -6.13
N VAL A 57 -9.15 -7.02 -6.66
CA VAL A 57 -9.53 -6.62 -8.03
C VAL A 57 -9.46 -5.11 -8.20
N MET A 58 -10.00 -4.35 -7.24
CA MET A 58 -9.97 -2.89 -7.27
C MET A 58 -8.54 -2.34 -7.24
N ALA A 59 -7.66 -2.91 -6.41
CA ALA A 59 -6.26 -2.50 -6.35
C ALA A 59 -5.52 -2.73 -7.68
N PHE A 60 -5.71 -3.89 -8.32
CA PHE A 60 -5.12 -4.15 -9.64
C PHE A 60 -5.65 -3.21 -10.72
N LEU A 61 -6.94 -2.88 -10.70
CA LEU A 61 -7.53 -1.95 -11.66
C LEU A 61 -6.97 -0.54 -11.51
N VAL A 62 -6.73 -0.09 -10.27
CA VAL A 62 -6.15 1.22 -9.99
C VAL A 62 -4.71 1.30 -10.49
N VAL A 63 -3.90 0.28 -10.20
CA VAL A 63 -2.48 0.24 -10.55
C VAL A 63 -2.24 0.11 -12.05
N ARG A 64 -3.23 -0.36 -12.83
CA ARG A 64 -3.16 -0.35 -14.29
C ARG A 64 -2.98 1.06 -14.89
N THR A 65 -3.41 2.10 -14.18
CA THR A 65 -3.43 3.47 -14.72
C THR A 65 -2.24 4.27 -14.23
N SER A 66 -1.34 4.66 -15.14
CA SER A 66 -0.14 5.46 -14.83
C SER A 66 -0.46 6.79 -14.16
N ALA A 67 -1.51 7.50 -14.60
CA ALA A 67 -1.94 8.75 -13.99
C ALA A 67 -2.33 8.59 -12.50
N ILE A 68 -2.87 7.43 -12.10
CA ILE A 68 -3.22 7.20 -10.70
C ILE A 68 -1.97 6.84 -9.90
N ILE A 69 -1.03 6.08 -10.47
CA ILE A 69 0.25 5.78 -9.83
C ILE A 69 1.01 7.07 -9.50
N GLU A 70 1.13 7.99 -10.47
CA GLU A 70 1.82 9.27 -10.25
C GLU A 70 1.21 10.07 -9.10
N VAL A 71 -0.12 10.16 -9.06
CA VAL A 71 -0.85 10.81 -7.98
C VAL A 71 -0.58 10.08 -6.66
N MET A 72 -0.67 8.75 -6.63
CA MET A 72 -0.43 7.95 -5.43
C MET A 72 0.99 8.11 -4.90
N ASN A 73 2.00 8.16 -5.76
CA ASN A 73 3.40 8.36 -5.36
C ASN A 73 3.65 9.76 -4.78
N GLN A 74 2.83 10.76 -5.12
CA GLN A 74 2.85 12.06 -4.46
C GLN A 74 2.13 12.06 -3.10
N PHE A 75 1.13 11.20 -2.91
CA PHE A 75 0.35 11.10 -1.67
C PHE A 75 0.97 10.15 -0.64
N LEU A 76 1.55 9.02 -1.07
CA LEU A 76 2.08 7.96 -0.22
C LEU A 76 3.09 8.48 0.82
N PRO A 77 4.13 9.25 0.44
CA PRO A 77 5.07 9.82 1.41
C PRO A 77 4.38 10.76 2.40
N LYS A 78 3.40 11.55 1.93
CA LYS A 78 2.65 12.50 2.78
C LYS A 78 1.80 11.76 3.81
N ILE A 79 1.08 10.72 3.38
CA ILE A 79 0.27 9.89 4.29
C ILE A 79 1.16 9.16 5.30
N SER A 80 2.30 8.62 4.86
CA SER A 80 3.28 7.99 5.76
C SER A 80 3.85 8.98 6.77
N LEU A 81 4.15 10.21 6.36
CA LEU A 81 4.64 11.24 7.28
C LEU A 81 3.56 11.62 8.29
N ILE A 82 2.32 11.82 7.83
CA ILE A 82 1.18 12.15 8.70
C ILE A 82 0.92 11.03 9.70
N SER A 83 0.98 9.75 9.29
CA SER A 83 0.77 8.62 10.19
C SER A 83 1.86 8.57 11.28
N ILE A 84 3.12 8.80 10.92
CA ILE A 84 4.23 8.91 11.89
C ILE A 84 3.97 10.05 12.88
N ILE A 85 3.56 11.22 12.41
CA ILE A 85 3.25 12.38 13.27
C ILE A 85 2.10 12.06 14.24
N ILE A 86 1.05 11.39 13.76
CA ILE A 86 -0.08 10.98 14.60
C ILE A 86 0.41 10.00 15.68
N VAL A 87 1.17 8.97 15.31
CA VAL A 87 1.72 7.99 16.26
C VAL A 87 2.58 8.68 17.32
N VAL A 88 3.50 9.56 16.91
CA VAL A 88 4.34 10.32 17.85
C VAL A 88 3.48 11.19 18.77
N THR A 89 2.42 11.81 18.27
CA THR A 89 1.50 12.63 19.09
C THR A 89 0.74 11.78 20.11
N LEU A 90 0.25 10.60 19.72
CA LEU A 90 -0.42 9.67 20.64
C LEU A 90 0.54 9.22 21.76
N LEU A 91 1.79 8.91 21.41
CA LEU A 91 2.83 8.56 22.39
C LEU A 91 3.11 9.71 23.38
N LEU A 92 3.16 10.96 22.90
CA LEU A 92 3.35 12.13 23.77
C LEU A 92 2.17 12.38 24.71
N LEU A 93 0.95 12.03 24.28
CA LEU A 93 -0.25 12.09 25.11
C LEU A 93 -0.39 10.90 26.07
N GLY A 94 0.49 9.89 25.96
CA GLY A 94 0.46 8.68 26.77
C GLY A 94 -0.70 7.72 26.43
N ILE A 95 -1.17 7.74 25.17
CA ILE A 95 -2.22 6.86 24.63
C ILE A 95 -1.59 5.65 23.95
#